data_AF-A0A8J2EJ13-F1
#
_entry.id   AF-A0A8J2EJ13-F1
#
_cell.length_a   1.000
_cell.length_b   1.000
_cell.length_c   1.000
_cell.angle_alpha   90.00
_cell.angle_beta   90.00
_cell.angle_gamma   90.00
#
_symmetry.space_group_name_H-M   'P 1'
#
loop_
_entity.id
_entity.type
_entity.pdbx_description
1 polymer ?
#
loop_
_entity_poly.entity_id
_entity_poly.type
_entity_poly.pdbx_seq_one_letter_code
_entity_poly.pdbx_strand_id
1 'polypeptide(L)'
;MWDWWTSVSYGKYYRTWNIVVYDWLYTYIYRDLYEKLFPGNKLIATFSVFFTSAVIHEYILACVFRFFYPVMFVFFGGFGFVLVLITKKESSEIGNIFLWFSLITGSGMMVSFYTMEYFARLNCPGLKDELLDFFVPRSWLCYDQFSGDGENHLVLYISSLSFLTVFTLLYKKFV
;
A
#
# COMPACT_ATOMS: atom_id res chain seq x y z
N MET A 1 -13.20 22.46 -7.34
CA MET A 1 -12.18 22.77 -6.29
C MET A 1 -11.97 21.60 -5.32
N TRP A 2 -12.45 20.38 -5.64
CA TRP A 2 -12.21 19.16 -4.85
C TRP A 2 -11.90 17.98 -5.76
N ASP A 3 -11.37 18.28 -6.95
CA ASP A 3 -11.29 17.36 -8.07
C ASP A 3 -9.98 16.55 -7.98
N TRP A 4 -9.91 15.64 -7.01
CA TRP A 4 -8.75 14.73 -6.87
C TRP A 4 -8.65 13.78 -8.06
N TRP A 5 -9.78 13.42 -8.68
CA TRP A 5 -9.88 12.50 -9.81
C TRP A 5 -9.36 13.06 -11.14
N THR A 6 -9.19 14.39 -11.26
CA THR A 6 -8.55 15.06 -12.41
C THR A 6 -7.10 15.48 -12.10
N SER A 7 -6.54 14.97 -11.00
CA SER A 7 -5.18 15.32 -10.61
C SER A 7 -4.17 14.62 -11.51
N VAL A 8 -3.35 15.42 -12.16
CA VAL A 8 -2.31 14.98 -13.10
C VAL A 8 -0.98 14.67 -12.44
N SER A 9 -0.82 15.07 -11.18
CA SER A 9 0.36 14.79 -10.39
C SER A 9 0.02 14.24 -9.02
N TYR A 10 0.84 13.30 -8.56
CA TYR A 10 0.72 12.70 -7.23
C TYR A 10 0.75 13.75 -6.12
N GLY A 11 1.54 14.81 -6.27
CA GLY A 11 1.57 15.92 -5.31
C GLY A 11 0.27 16.73 -5.25
N LYS A 12 -0.51 16.81 -6.34
CA LYS A 12 -1.85 17.42 -6.31
C LYS A 12 -2.87 16.45 -5.71
N TYR A 13 -2.81 15.17 -6.08
CA TYR A 13 -3.66 14.12 -5.55
C TYR A 13 -3.59 14.00 -4.03
N TYR A 14 -2.38 13.92 -3.43
CA TYR A 14 -2.23 13.83 -1.98
C TYR A 14 -2.77 15.04 -1.21
N ARG A 15 -2.80 16.22 -1.83
CA ARG A 15 -3.34 17.44 -1.24
C ARG A 15 -4.86 17.50 -1.28
N THR A 16 -5.48 16.90 -2.29
CA THR A 16 -6.93 17.01 -2.53
C THR A 16 -7.71 15.76 -2.10
N TRP A 17 -7.05 14.61 -1.93
CA TRP A 17 -7.68 13.36 -1.52
C TRP A 17 -8.26 13.42 -0.11
N ASN A 18 -7.44 13.80 0.88
CA ASN A 18 -7.87 13.95 2.27
C ASN A 18 -7.23 15.20 2.87
N ILE A 19 -7.94 16.31 2.72
CA ILE A 19 -7.45 17.64 3.12
C ILE A 19 -7.25 17.74 4.63
N VAL A 20 -8.10 17.10 5.43
CA VAL A 20 -7.96 17.14 6.90
C VAL A 20 -6.65 16.48 7.35
N VAL A 21 -6.34 15.29 6.82
CA VAL A 21 -5.09 14.60 7.15
C VAL A 21 -3.89 15.34 6.58
N TYR A 22 -4.00 15.84 5.36
CA TYR A 22 -2.94 16.64 4.74
C TYR A 22 -2.60 17.88 5.58
N ASP A 23 -3.61 18.66 5.99
CA ASP A 23 -3.42 19.89 6.78
C ASP A 23 -2.81 19.58 8.14
N TRP A 24 -3.21 18.49 8.79
CA TRP A 24 -2.62 18.05 10.05
C TRP A 24 -1.14 17.67 9.87
N LEU A 25 -0.82 16.83 8.89
CA LEU A 25 0.55 16.42 8.59
C LEU A 25 1.43 17.62 8.21
N TYR A 26 0.90 18.56 7.42
CA TYR A 26 1.62 19.75 7.02
C TYR A 26 1.93 20.66 8.22
N THR A 27 0.92 20.92 9.05
CA THR A 27 1.00 21.89 10.15
C THR A 27 1.90 21.40 11.29
N TYR A 28 1.81 20.11 11.65
CA TYR A 28 2.48 19.56 12.83
C TYR A 28 3.77 18.81 12.52
N ILE A 29 3.92 18.26 11.31
CA ILE A 29 5.11 17.47 10.96
C ILE A 29 5.97 18.25 9.98
N TYR A 30 5.42 18.58 8.80
CA TYR A 30 6.21 19.20 7.75
C TYR A 30 6.80 20.56 8.17
N ARG A 31 5.95 21.45 8.68
CA ARG A 31 6.37 22.82 9.05
C ARG A 31 7.41 22.80 10.16
N ASP A 32 7.16 22.04 11.23
CA ASP A 32 8.09 21.95 12.36
C ASP A 32 9.43 21.32 11.95
N LEU A 33 9.41 20.30 11.10
CA LEU A 33 10.65 19.71 10.59
C LEU A 33 11.43 20.65 9.68
N TYR A 34 10.73 21.34 8.78
CA TYR A 34 11.35 22.24 7.81
C TYR A 34 11.89 23.52 8.45
N GLU A 35 11.22 24.06 9.48
CA GLU A 35 11.59 25.33 10.12
C GLU A 35 12.54 25.13 11.31
N LYS A 36 12.36 24.08 12.13
CA LYS A 36 13.10 23.92 13.39
C LYS A 36 14.23 22.89 13.33
N LEU A 37 14.03 21.76 12.66
CA LEU A 37 14.96 20.61 12.73
C LEU A 37 15.93 20.56 11.54
N PHE A 38 15.46 20.79 10.32
CA PHE A 38 16.25 20.69 9.09
C PHE A 38 16.00 21.89 8.15
N PRO A 39 16.48 23.10 8.51
CA PRO A 39 16.23 24.31 7.75
C PRO A 39 16.67 24.16 6.30
N GLY A 40 15.72 24.30 5.37
CA GLY A 40 15.94 24.30 3.93
C GLY A 40 15.90 22.92 3.25
N ASN A 41 15.86 21.80 3.98
CA ASN A 41 15.88 20.47 3.36
C ASN A 41 14.48 19.89 3.11
N LYS A 42 13.87 20.29 1.99
CA LYS A 42 12.51 19.89 1.59
C LYS A 42 12.34 18.38 1.41
N LEU A 43 13.40 17.67 1.03
CA LEU A 43 13.35 16.22 0.80
C LEU A 43 13.14 15.47 2.11
N ILE A 44 13.91 15.81 3.15
CA ILE A 44 13.78 15.20 4.48
C ILE A 44 12.40 15.49 5.05
N ALA A 45 11.94 16.74 5.01
CA ALA A 45 10.61 17.09 5.49
C ALA A 45 9.48 16.33 4.77
N THR A 46 9.60 16.15 3.45
CA THR A 46 8.64 15.36 2.67
C THR A 46 8.72 13.88 3.06
N PHE A 47 9.92 13.30 3.13
CA PHE A 47 10.12 11.90 3.50
C PHE A 47 9.55 11.59 4.89
N SER A 48 9.78 12.47 5.87
CA SER A 48 9.25 12.30 7.23
C SER A 48 7.72 12.29 7.27
N VAL A 49 7.05 13.14 6.49
CA VAL A 49 5.58 13.12 6.38
C VAL A 49 5.07 11.80 5.80
N PHE A 50 5.70 11.32 4.73
CA PHE A 50 5.36 10.01 4.14
C PHE A 50 5.62 8.87 5.12
N PHE A 51 6.75 8.90 5.82
CA PHE A 51 7.14 7.90 6.81
C PHE A 51 6.14 7.85 7.99
N THR A 52 5.82 9.00 8.60
CA THR A 52 4.86 9.04 9.71
C THR A 52 3.48 8.57 9.26
N SER A 53 3.03 9.00 8.08
CA SER A 53 1.78 8.54 7.51
C SER A 53 1.79 7.01 7.31
N ALA A 54 2.84 6.45 6.72
CA ALA A 54 2.96 5.01 6.50
C ALA A 54 2.92 4.19 7.80
N VAL A 55 3.60 4.66 8.87
CA VAL A 55 3.58 4.01 10.19
C VAL A 55 2.18 4.01 10.79
N ILE A 56 1.45 5.13 10.71
CA ILE A 56 0.09 5.22 11.26
C ILE A 56 -0.87 4.30 10.49
N HIS A 57 -0.76 4.24 9.15
CA HIS A 57 -1.59 3.34 8.34
C HIS A 57 -1.33 1.87 8.68
N GLU A 58 -0.05 1.49 8.79
CA GLU A 58 0.34 0.14 9.20
C GLU A 58 -0.18 -0.19 10.61
N TYR A 59 -0.08 0.75 11.55
CA TYR A 59 -0.59 0.59 12.91
C TYR A 59 -2.09 0.33 12.95
N ILE A 60 -2.88 1.12 12.21
CA ILE A 60 -4.34 0.93 12.13
C ILE A 60 -4.67 -0.45 11.54
N LEU A 61 -3.97 -0.86 10.46
CA LEU A 61 -4.18 -2.16 9.84
C LEU A 61 -3.79 -3.30 10.79
N ALA A 62 -2.66 -3.19 11.49
CA ALA A 62 -2.23 -4.16 12.48
C ALA A 62 -3.24 -4.28 13.65
N CYS A 63 -3.85 -3.18 14.08
CA CYS A 63 -4.92 -3.20 15.08
C CYS A 63 -6.19 -3.91 14.60
N VAL A 64 -6.60 -3.67 13.34
CA VAL A 64 -7.82 -4.26 12.76
C VAL A 64 -7.63 -5.76 12.48
N PHE A 65 -6.51 -6.13 11.85
CA PHE A 65 -6.25 -7.50 11.43
C PHE A 65 -5.61 -8.38 12.51
N ARG A 66 -5.03 -7.76 13.56
CA ARG A 66 -4.31 -8.44 14.67
C ARG A 66 -3.07 -9.22 14.24
N PHE A 67 -2.49 -8.88 13.09
CA PHE A 67 -1.18 -9.35 12.64
C PHE A 67 -0.43 -8.20 11.96
N PHE A 68 0.90 -8.28 11.95
CA PHE A 68 1.74 -7.26 11.31
C PHE A 68 2.15 -7.72 9.92
N TYR A 69 1.83 -6.92 8.90
CA TYR A 69 2.17 -7.24 7.52
C TYR A 69 2.52 -5.98 6.73
N PRO A 70 3.82 -5.60 6.67
CA PRO A 70 4.29 -4.27 6.29
C PRO A 70 4.18 -3.93 4.79
N VAL A 71 3.25 -4.55 4.08
CA VAL A 71 2.98 -4.29 2.67
C VAL A 71 2.48 -2.85 2.48
N MET A 72 1.61 -2.36 3.36
CA MET A 72 1.12 -0.97 3.24
C MET A 72 2.28 0.02 3.39
N PHE A 73 3.17 -0.22 4.35
CA PHE A 73 4.35 0.60 4.56
C PHE A 73 5.24 0.69 3.31
N VAL A 74 5.50 -0.44 2.64
CA VAL A 74 6.36 -0.47 1.44
C VAL A 74 5.67 0.17 0.22
N PHE A 75 4.39 -0.13 -0.01
CA PHE A 75 3.63 0.42 -1.14
C PHE A 75 3.39 1.92 -0.99
N PHE A 76 2.95 2.37 0.18
CA PHE A 76 2.65 3.78 0.42
C PHE A 76 3.91 4.62 0.65
N GLY A 77 4.80 4.15 1.53
CA GLY A 77 6.01 4.88 1.92
C GLY A 77 7.12 4.82 0.86
N GLY A 78 7.34 3.66 0.25
CA GLY A 78 8.36 3.47 -0.78
C GLY A 78 7.89 3.92 -2.16
N PHE A 79 6.96 3.15 -2.75
CA PHE A 79 6.48 3.44 -4.10
C PHE A 79 5.77 4.79 -4.18
N GLY A 80 4.89 5.12 -3.22
CA GLY A 80 4.21 6.42 -3.19
C GLY A 80 5.17 7.62 -3.16
N PHE A 81 6.26 7.54 -2.39
CA PHE A 81 7.27 8.60 -2.35
C PHE A 81 8.04 8.73 -3.68
N VAL A 82 8.46 7.62 -4.26
CA VAL A 82 9.16 7.60 -5.56
C VAL A 82 8.26 8.18 -6.67
N LEU A 83 6.98 7.80 -6.69
CA LEU A 83 6.02 8.29 -7.66
C LEU A 83 5.82 9.82 -7.55
N VAL A 84 5.77 10.38 -6.34
CA VAL A 84 5.72 11.84 -6.14
C VAL A 84 6.92 12.56 -6.74
N LEU A 85 8.11 11.97 -6.66
CA LEU A 85 9.32 12.56 -7.24
C LEU A 85 9.30 12.50 -8.77
N ILE A 86 8.84 11.40 -9.36
CA ILE A 86 8.76 11.21 -10.81
C ILE A 86 7.69 12.11 -11.43
N THR A 87 6.49 12.14 -10.84
CA THR A 87 5.35 12.90 -11.40
C THR A 87 5.46 14.41 -11.22
N LYS A 88 6.57 14.93 -10.66
CA LYS A 88 6.84 16.37 -10.65
C LYS A 88 7.13 16.95 -12.04
N LYS A 89 7.58 16.12 -12.99
CA LYS A 89 8.09 16.56 -14.29
C LYS A 89 7.19 16.20 -15.49
N GLU A 90 6.16 15.39 -15.28
CA GLU A 90 5.34 14.81 -16.35
C GLU A 90 4.24 15.76 -16.87
N SER A 91 3.88 15.57 -18.14
CA SER A 91 2.83 16.33 -18.85
C SER A 91 1.42 15.99 -18.35
N SER A 92 0.48 16.93 -18.54
CA SER A 92 -0.84 16.89 -17.90
C SER A 92 -1.79 15.79 -18.38
N GLU A 93 -1.50 15.03 -19.43
CA GLU A 93 -2.43 13.97 -19.88
C GLU A 93 -1.93 12.59 -19.48
N ILE A 94 -0.64 12.33 -19.71
CA ILE A 94 0.03 11.08 -19.34
C ILE A 94 0.04 10.91 -17.81
N GLY A 95 0.23 12.01 -17.07
CA GLY A 95 0.24 11.98 -15.60
C GLY A 95 -1.09 11.51 -14.98
N ASN A 96 -2.23 11.86 -15.58
CA ASN A 96 -3.55 11.41 -15.09
C ASN A 96 -3.75 9.91 -15.33
N ILE A 97 -3.48 9.44 -16.55
CA ILE A 97 -3.61 8.01 -16.90
C ILE A 97 -2.69 7.16 -16.01
N PHE A 98 -1.44 7.60 -15.86
CA PHE A 98 -0.47 6.93 -15.01
C PHE A 98 -0.93 6.90 -13.54
N LEU A 99 -1.48 7.99 -13.01
CA LEU A 99 -2.02 8.07 -11.66
C LEU A 99 -3.19 7.08 -11.47
N TRP A 100 -4.13 7.02 -12.40
CA TRP A 100 -5.23 6.06 -12.34
C TRP A 100 -4.74 4.61 -12.38
N PHE A 101 -3.83 4.30 -13.30
CA PHE A 101 -3.27 2.97 -13.43
C PHE A 101 -2.57 2.53 -12.14
N SER A 102 -1.71 3.38 -11.60
CA SER A 102 -0.97 3.10 -10.37
C SER A 102 -1.87 3.04 -9.12
N LEU A 103 -2.94 3.83 -9.03
CA LEU A 103 -3.93 3.72 -7.95
C LEU A 103 -4.70 2.41 -8.01
N ILE A 104 -5.16 1.99 -9.19
CA ILE A 104 -5.91 0.73 -9.36
C ILE A 104 -5.00 -0.46 -9.07
N THR A 105 -3.81 -0.49 -9.66
CA THR A 105 -2.83 -1.57 -9.45
C THR A 105 -2.39 -1.63 -7.99
N GLY A 106 -2.04 -0.49 -7.38
CA GLY A 106 -1.63 -0.43 -5.98
C GLY A 106 -2.74 -0.91 -5.05
N SER A 107 -3.97 -0.43 -5.23
CA SER A 107 -5.12 -0.85 -4.42
C SER A 107 -5.43 -2.33 -4.58
N GLY A 108 -5.38 -2.86 -5.81
CA GLY A 108 -5.57 -4.27 -6.09
C GLY A 108 -4.52 -5.15 -5.40
N MET A 109 -3.24 -4.80 -5.53
CA MET A 109 -2.14 -5.51 -4.88
C MET A 109 -2.29 -5.54 -3.35
N MET A 110 -2.63 -4.40 -2.75
CA MET A 110 -2.83 -4.31 -1.30
C MET A 110 -3.96 -5.26 -0.83
N VAL A 111 -5.13 -5.21 -1.47
CA VAL A 111 -6.26 -6.08 -1.11
C VAL A 111 -5.90 -7.56 -1.31
N SER A 112 -5.23 -7.92 -2.41
CA SER A 112 -4.82 -9.30 -2.67
C SER A 112 -3.84 -9.83 -1.63
N PHE A 113 -2.83 -9.04 -1.27
CA PHE A 113 -1.83 -9.49 -0.29
C PHE A 113 -2.41 -9.62 1.12
N TYR A 114 -3.23 -8.67 1.57
CA TYR A 114 -3.88 -8.77 2.89
C TYR A 114 -4.89 -9.92 2.95
N THR A 115 -5.65 -10.16 1.89
CA THR A 115 -6.60 -11.29 1.86
C THR A 115 -5.86 -12.64 1.83
N MET A 116 -4.78 -12.77 1.06
CA MET A 116 -3.95 -13.98 1.06
C MET A 116 -3.39 -14.30 2.46
N GLU A 117 -2.84 -13.30 3.15
CA GLU A 117 -2.32 -13.49 4.51
C GLU A 117 -3.43 -13.85 5.50
N TYR A 118 -4.59 -13.21 5.39
CA TYR A 118 -5.76 -13.52 6.22
C TYR A 118 -6.23 -14.97 6.01
N PHE A 119 -6.36 -15.43 4.76
CA PHE A 119 -6.74 -16.82 4.47
C PHE A 119 -5.65 -17.83 4.85
N ALA A 120 -4.37 -17.49 4.72
CA ALA A 120 -3.27 -18.35 5.18
C ALA A 120 -3.35 -18.57 6.70
N ARG A 121 -3.72 -17.54 7.47
CA ARG A 121 -3.90 -17.66 8.94
C ARG A 121 -5.09 -18.51 9.35
N LEU A 122 -6.14 -18.57 8.53
CA LEU A 122 -7.30 -19.42 8.77
C LEU A 122 -7.03 -20.90 8.48
N ASN A 123 -6.29 -21.19 7.40
CA ASN A 123 -6.12 -22.56 6.92
C ASN A 123 -4.88 -23.27 7.47
N CYS A 124 -3.86 -22.52 7.89
CA CYS A 124 -2.58 -23.09 8.30
C CYS A 124 -2.37 -22.98 9.83
N PRO A 125 -1.82 -24.04 10.48
CA PRO A 125 -1.54 -24.02 11.90
C PRO A 125 -0.54 -22.90 12.24
N GLY A 126 -0.77 -22.23 13.37
CA GLY A 126 0.07 -21.13 13.82
C GLY A 126 1.44 -21.57 14.30
N LEU A 127 2.38 -20.62 14.33
CA LEU A 127 3.66 -20.83 15.00
C LEU A 127 3.43 -21.03 16.50
N LYS A 128 4.28 -21.82 17.15
CA LYS A 128 4.19 -22.06 18.61
C LYS A 128 4.46 -20.81 19.44
N ASP A 129 5.24 -19.87 18.91
CA ASP A 129 5.57 -18.60 19.56
C ASP A 129 4.63 -17.48 19.11
N GLU A 130 3.79 -16.98 20.02
CA GLU A 130 2.78 -15.95 19.72
C GLU A 130 3.38 -14.65 19.15
N LEU A 131 4.57 -14.24 19.63
CA LEU A 131 5.25 -13.05 19.14
C LEU A 131 5.79 -13.23 17.71
N LEU A 132 6.33 -14.41 17.39
CA LEU A 132 6.82 -14.69 16.04
C LEU A 132 5.65 -14.86 15.07
N ASP A 133 4.54 -15.45 15.51
CA ASP A 133 3.34 -15.58 14.70
C ASP A 133 2.73 -14.22 14.32
N PHE A 134 2.93 -13.20 15.14
CA PHE A 134 2.48 -11.83 14.86
C PHE A 134 3.32 -11.12 13.79
N PHE A 135 4.65 -11.27 13.82
CA PHE A 135 5.56 -10.57 12.90
C PHE A 135 5.87 -11.33 11.61
N VAL A 136 5.76 -12.66 11.62
CA VAL A 136 6.08 -13.48 10.46
C VAL A 136 4.80 -13.79 9.67
N PRO A 137 4.75 -13.46 8.37
CA PRO A 137 3.59 -13.77 7.55
C PRO A 137 3.47 -15.28 7.32
N ARG A 138 2.27 -15.83 7.52
CA ARG A 138 1.99 -17.26 7.31
C ARG A 138 1.87 -17.61 5.84
N SER A 139 1.58 -16.63 4.97
CA SER A 139 1.48 -16.82 3.52
C SER A 139 2.75 -17.38 2.88
N TRP A 140 3.93 -17.14 3.46
CA TRP A 140 5.20 -17.66 2.94
C TRP A 140 5.59 -19.01 3.54
N LEU A 141 5.13 -19.31 4.75
CA LEU A 141 5.46 -20.54 5.47
C LEU A 141 4.53 -21.71 5.13
N CYS A 142 3.29 -21.43 4.76
CA CYS A 142 2.30 -22.47 4.48
C CYS A 142 2.55 -23.23 3.15
N TYR A 143 3.57 -22.84 2.37
CA TYR A 143 3.98 -23.56 1.17
C TYR A 143 4.45 -24.99 1.48
N ASP A 144 5.19 -25.20 2.57
CA ASP A 144 5.81 -26.51 2.86
C ASP A 144 4.81 -27.58 3.34
N GLN A 145 3.64 -27.21 3.85
CA GLN A 145 2.63 -28.21 4.24
C GLN A 145 1.86 -28.80 3.06
N PHE A 146 1.78 -28.07 1.93
CA PHE A 146 1.17 -28.57 0.69
C PHE A 146 2.16 -29.32 -0.20
N SER A 147 3.47 -29.25 0.06
CA SER A 147 4.48 -29.98 -0.72
C SER A 147 4.40 -31.52 -0.60
N GLY A 148 3.62 -32.05 0.35
CA GLY A 148 3.42 -33.49 0.55
C GLY A 148 2.28 -34.11 -0.28
N ASP A 149 1.34 -33.29 -0.76
CA ASP A 149 0.23 -33.70 -1.63
C ASP A 149 0.37 -32.94 -2.96
N GLY A 150 0.10 -33.57 -4.11
CA GLY A 150 0.35 -33.03 -5.45
C GLY A 150 -0.43 -31.77 -5.88
N GLU A 151 -0.77 -30.85 -4.98
CA GLU A 151 -1.57 -29.62 -5.19
C GLU A 151 -0.72 -28.34 -5.40
N ASN A 152 0.58 -28.48 -5.64
CA ASN A 152 1.51 -27.36 -5.87
C ASN A 152 1.14 -26.46 -7.06
N HIS A 153 0.28 -26.91 -7.97
CA HIS A 153 -0.19 -26.11 -9.09
C HIS A 153 -1.33 -25.15 -8.74
N LEU A 154 -2.14 -25.43 -7.72
CA LEU A 154 -3.35 -24.66 -7.42
C LEU A 154 -3.06 -23.34 -6.70
N VAL A 155 -2.05 -23.26 -5.83
CA VAL A 155 -1.73 -22.04 -5.07
C VAL A 155 -1.00 -20.99 -5.93
N LEU A 156 -0.12 -21.43 -6.84
CA LEU A 156 0.46 -20.57 -7.87
C LEU A 156 -0.60 -20.14 -8.90
N TYR A 157 -1.54 -21.04 -9.23
CA TYR A 157 -2.71 -20.66 -10.02
C TYR A 157 -3.62 -19.70 -9.27
N ILE A 158 -3.87 -19.81 -7.97
CA ILE A 158 -4.77 -18.93 -7.22
C ILE A 158 -4.15 -17.55 -7.03
N SER A 159 -2.84 -17.44 -6.85
CA SER A 159 -2.14 -16.14 -6.76
C SER A 159 -2.04 -15.42 -8.11
N SER A 160 -1.84 -16.16 -9.21
CA SER A 160 -1.89 -15.60 -10.58
C SER A 160 -3.33 -15.38 -11.09
N LEU A 161 -4.26 -16.27 -10.78
CA LEU A 161 -5.69 -16.14 -11.04
C LEU A 161 -6.27 -15.01 -10.22
N SER A 162 -5.96 -14.80 -8.94
CA SER A 162 -6.58 -13.69 -8.19
C SER A 162 -6.25 -12.33 -8.80
N PHE A 163 -5.04 -12.15 -9.36
CA PHE A 163 -4.68 -10.96 -10.15
C PHE A 163 -5.51 -10.84 -11.44
N LEU A 164 -5.61 -11.92 -12.23
CA LEU A 164 -6.37 -11.98 -13.48
C LEU A 164 -7.89 -11.97 -13.26
N THR A 165 -8.39 -12.53 -12.17
CA THR A 165 -9.81 -12.73 -11.85
C THR A 165 -10.39 -11.45 -11.28
N VAL A 166 -9.64 -10.71 -10.47
CA VAL A 166 -10.03 -9.33 -10.08
C VAL A 166 -10.11 -8.44 -11.33
N PHE A 167 -9.14 -8.53 -12.23
CA PHE A 167 -9.16 -7.75 -13.48
C PHE A 167 -10.31 -8.16 -14.41
N THR A 168 -10.58 -9.47 -14.55
CA THR A 168 -11.64 -10.01 -15.42
C THR A 168 -13.04 -9.77 -14.85
N LEU A 169 -13.23 -9.89 -13.52
CA LEU A 169 -14.50 -9.57 -12.86
C LEU A 169 -14.83 -8.09 -12.92
N LEU A 170 -13.83 -7.21 -12.87
CA LEU A 170 -14.01 -5.78 -13.10
C LEU A 170 -14.38 -5.49 -14.57
N TYR A 171 -13.72 -6.14 -15.53
CA TYR A 171 -14.05 -5.99 -16.96
C TYR A 171 -15.49 -6.45 -17.28
N LYS A 172 -15.94 -7.58 -16.73
CA LYS A 172 -17.29 -8.14 -16.96
C LYS A 172 -18.44 -7.37 -16.30
N LYS A 173 -18.14 -6.41 -15.41
CA LYS A 173 -19.15 -5.57 -14.74
C LYS A 173 -19.30 -4.19 -15.38
N PHE A 174 -18.41 -3.83 -16.30
CA PHE A 174 -18.40 -2.55 -17.02
C PHE A 174 -18.66 -2.68 -18.53
N VAL A 175 -18.91 -3.89 -19.03
CA VAL A 175 -19.46 -4.19 -20.37
C VAL A 175 -20.78 -4.92 -20.17
#